data_AF-A0A2C9LBV3-F1
#
_entry.id   AF-A0A2C9LBV3-F1
#
_cell.length_a   1.000
_cell.length_b   1.000
_cell.length_c   1.000
_cell.angle_alpha   90.00
_cell.angle_beta   90.00
_cell.angle_gamma   90.00
#
_symmetry.space_group_name_H-M   'P 1'
#
loop_
_entity.id
_entity.type
_entity.pdbx_description
1 polymer ?
#
loop_
_entity_poly.entity_id
_entity_poly.type
_entity_poly.pdbx_seq_one_letter_code
_entity_poly.pdbx_strand_id
1 'polypeptide(L)'
;MELTEPDIRRTFEVNTLSHFWMMKEFLPAMIKQNRGHILNVISMAAYTGAVMMSDYCASKHAALGLFKTVRMELNQAGHRNIHMTALCPMFVDTGLVKKFTLKLVCDYRASEKM
;
A
#
# COMPACT_ATOMS: atom_id res chain seq x y z
N MET A 1 3.38 -10.82 -17.73
CA MET A 1 2.55 -10.50 -16.55
C MET A 1 1.38 -11.46 -16.57
N GLU A 2 1.33 -12.42 -15.64
CA GLU A 2 0.22 -13.36 -15.50
C GLU A 2 -0.71 -12.89 -14.37
N LEU A 3 -1.52 -11.87 -14.65
CA LEU A 3 -2.51 -11.31 -13.72
C LEU A 3 -3.83 -11.17 -14.46
N THR A 4 -4.94 -11.55 -13.82
CA THR A 4 -6.27 -11.33 -14.39
C THR A 4 -6.75 -9.91 -14.08
N GLU A 5 -7.69 -9.38 -14.86
CA GLU A 5 -8.30 -8.08 -14.56
C GLU A 5 -8.88 -8.04 -13.12
N PRO A 6 -9.65 -9.05 -12.65
CA PRO A 6 -10.14 -9.06 -11.27
C PRO A 6 -9.04 -8.99 -10.21
N ASP A 7 -7.89 -9.65 -10.42
CA ASP A 7 -6.77 -9.59 -9.47
C ASP A 7 -6.22 -8.16 -9.37
N ILE A 8 -5.97 -7.54 -10.54
CA ILE A 8 -5.45 -6.17 -10.61
C ILE A 8 -6.42 -5.19 -9.92
N ARG A 9 -7.71 -5.27 -10.24
CA ARG A 9 -8.73 -4.42 -9.62
C ARG A 9 -8.76 -4.58 -8.12
N ARG A 10 -8.83 -5.83 -7.64
CA ARG A 10 -8.86 -6.12 -6.21
C ARG A 10 -7.64 -5.57 -5.48
N THR A 11 -6.44 -5.74 -6.07
CA THR A 11 -5.20 -5.21 -5.50
C THR A 11 -5.26 -3.69 -5.33
N PHE A 12 -5.74 -2.95 -6.34
CA PHE A 12 -5.87 -1.48 -6.25
C PHE A 12 -7.01 -1.02 -5.34
N GLU A 13 -8.15 -1.71 -5.36
CA GLU A 13 -9.27 -1.40 -4.48
C GLU A 13 -8.85 -1.47 -3.01
N VAL A 14 -8.15 -2.55 -2.64
CA VAL A 14 -7.73 -2.78 -1.25
C VAL A 14 -6.50 -1.95 -0.89
N ASN A 15 -5.46 -1.91 -1.73
CA ASN A 15 -4.19 -1.27 -1.35
C ASN A 15 -4.14 0.24 -1.62
N THR A 16 -5.06 0.77 -2.43
CA THR A 16 -5.04 2.18 -2.85
C THR A 16 -6.35 2.87 -2.53
N LEU A 17 -7.48 2.40 -3.10
CA LEU A 17 -8.76 3.12 -2.96
C LEU A 17 -9.28 3.11 -1.52
N SER A 18 -9.06 2.02 -0.78
CA SER A 18 -9.41 1.95 0.65
C SER A 18 -8.81 3.12 1.45
N HIS A 19 -7.59 3.54 1.15
CA HIS A 19 -6.94 4.67 1.83
C HIS A 19 -7.67 5.98 1.55
N PHE A 20 -8.12 6.22 0.32
CA PHE A 20 -8.96 7.38 0.00
C PHE A 20 -10.25 7.37 0.81
N TRP A 21 -10.93 6.22 0.90
CA TRP A 21 -12.20 6.10 1.60
C TRP A 21 -12.04 6.31 3.11
N MET A 22 -11.03 5.70 3.71
CA MET A 22 -10.71 5.89 5.12
C MET A 22 -10.38 7.35 5.42
N MET A 23 -9.57 8.01 4.61
CA MET A 23 -9.26 9.43 4.81
C MET A 23 -10.50 10.31 4.63
N LYS A 24 -11.32 10.06 3.59
CA LYS A 24 -12.53 10.83 3.34
C LYS A 24 -13.53 10.75 4.50
N GLU A 25 -13.64 9.58 5.14
CA GLU A 25 -14.54 9.37 6.26
C GLU A 25 -14.01 9.99 7.57
N PHE A 26 -12.75 9.73 7.94
CA PHE A 26 -12.25 10.06 9.28
C PHE A 26 -11.52 11.40 9.37
N LEU A 27 -10.92 11.88 8.28
CA LEU A 27 -10.12 13.12 8.30
C LEU A 27 -10.93 14.37 8.67
N PRO A 28 -12.18 14.58 8.20
CA PRO A 28 -12.95 15.76 8.58
C PRO A 28 -13.17 15.88 10.09
N ALA A 29 -13.39 14.76 10.79
CA ALA A 29 -13.53 14.74 12.24
C ALA A 29 -12.21 15.09 12.94
N MET A 30 -11.07 14.57 12.46
CA MET A 30 -9.75 14.92 12.99
C MET A 30 -9.43 16.41 12.82
N ILE A 31 -9.81 16.99 11.68
CA ILE A 31 -9.70 18.43 11.40
C ILE A 31 -10.54 19.25 12.38
N LYS A 32 -11.81 18.89 12.56
CA LYS A 32 -12.71 19.57 13.50
C LYS A 32 -12.19 19.51 14.94
N GLN A 33 -11.60 18.40 15.34
CA GLN A 33 -11.02 18.21 16.68
C GLN A 33 -9.59 18.77 16.81
N ASN A 34 -9.00 19.22 15.70
CA ASN A 34 -7.59 19.64 15.62
C ASN A 34 -6.63 18.62 16.27
N ARG A 35 -6.89 17.33 16.07
CA ARG A 35 -6.11 16.23 16.63
C ARG A 35 -6.36 14.95 15.84
N GLY A 36 -5.30 14.24 15.49
CA GLY A 36 -5.41 12.91 14.92
C GLY A 36 -4.08 12.32 14.49
N HIS A 37 -4.07 11.02 14.21
CA HIS A 37 -2.94 10.36 13.58
C HIS A 37 -3.43 9.30 12.59
N ILE A 38 -3.01 9.44 11.33
CA ILE A 38 -3.26 8.46 10.28
C ILE A 38 -1.98 7.65 10.04
N LEU A 39 -2.04 6.34 10.29
CA LEU A 39 -0.97 5.42 9.94
C LEU A 39 -1.38 4.60 8.72
N ASN A 40 -0.64 4.77 7.63
CA ASN A 40 -0.82 3.97 6.42
C ASN A 40 0.18 2.81 6.41
N VAL A 41 -0.33 1.57 6.35
CA VAL A 41 0.52 0.38 6.16
C VAL A 41 0.79 0.18 4.67
N ILE A 42 1.95 0.63 4.25
CA ILE A 42 2.44 0.54 2.87
C ILE A 42 3.42 -0.63 2.78
N SER A 43 4.58 -0.46 2.13
CA SER A 43 5.55 -1.51 1.83
C SER A 43 6.82 -0.88 1.27
N MET A 44 7.96 -1.53 1.44
CA MET A 44 9.18 -1.20 0.69
C MET A 44 8.97 -1.28 -0.83
N ALA A 45 8.01 -2.08 -1.30
CA ALA A 45 7.58 -2.14 -2.71
C ALA A 45 6.96 -0.84 -3.25
N ALA A 46 6.78 0.18 -2.40
CA ALA A 46 6.38 1.53 -2.82
C ALA A 46 7.54 2.41 -3.30
N TYR A 47 8.78 1.96 -3.12
CA TYR A 47 10.00 2.68 -3.53
C TYR A 47 10.76 1.96 -4.64
N THR A 48 10.51 0.66 -4.81
CA THR A 48 11.19 -0.18 -5.80
C THR A 48 10.23 -1.22 -6.37
N GLY A 49 10.53 -1.69 -7.59
CA GLY A 49 9.83 -2.80 -8.21
C GLY A 49 10.36 -4.15 -7.73
N ALA A 50 9.57 -5.20 -7.96
CA ALA A 50 9.98 -6.56 -7.71
C ALA A 50 9.32 -7.51 -8.71
N VAL A 51 10.06 -8.58 -9.04
CA VAL A 51 9.64 -9.59 -10.02
C VAL A 51 8.32 -10.23 -9.56
N MET A 52 7.40 -10.45 -10.51
CA MET A 52 6.07 -11.05 -10.29
C MET A 52 5.12 -10.31 -9.33
N MET A 53 5.40 -9.04 -9.01
CA MET A 53 4.58 -8.22 -8.09
C MET A 53 4.13 -6.90 -8.72
N SER A 54 3.86 -6.87 -10.03
CA SER A 54 3.61 -5.61 -10.75
C SER A 54 2.39 -4.83 -10.23
N ASP A 55 1.27 -5.51 -9.97
CA ASP A 55 0.06 -4.90 -9.39
C ASP A 55 0.30 -4.45 -7.95
N TYR A 56 0.95 -5.28 -7.14
CA TYR A 56 1.27 -4.98 -5.75
C TYR A 56 2.21 -3.77 -5.65
N CYS A 57 3.35 -3.77 -6.36
CA CYS A 57 4.28 -2.65 -6.42
C CYS A 57 3.60 -1.37 -6.89
N ALA A 58 2.83 -1.43 -7.99
CA ALA A 58 2.13 -0.26 -8.51
C ALA A 58 1.11 0.29 -7.49
N SER A 59 0.32 -0.57 -6.85
CA SER A 59 -0.63 -0.15 -5.82
C SER A 59 0.05 0.49 -4.60
N LYS A 60 1.22 -0.03 -4.18
CA LYS A 60 1.96 0.53 -3.04
C LYS A 60 2.66 1.86 -3.38
N HIS A 61 3.12 2.05 -4.62
CA HIS A 61 3.55 3.37 -5.10
C HIS A 61 2.40 4.38 -5.07
N ALA A 62 1.21 3.98 -5.55
CA ALA A 62 0.03 4.84 -5.52
C ALA A 62 -0.37 5.24 -4.08
N ALA A 63 -0.37 4.28 -3.14
CA ALA A 63 -0.65 4.53 -1.73
C ALA A 63 0.38 5.50 -1.09
N LEU A 64 1.66 5.38 -1.44
CA LEU A 64 2.70 6.30 -0.95
C LEU A 64 2.57 7.69 -1.58
N GLY A 65 2.20 7.77 -2.86
CA GLY A 65 1.87 9.03 -3.53
C GLY A 65 0.74 9.75 -2.81
N LEU A 66 -0.39 9.07 -2.58
CA LEU A 66 -1.52 9.59 -1.82
C LEU A 66 -1.11 10.09 -0.43
N PHE A 67 -0.37 9.28 0.32
CA PHE A 67 0.11 9.64 1.65
C PHE A 67 0.92 10.96 1.64
N LYS A 68 1.86 11.10 0.71
CA LYS A 68 2.70 12.29 0.59
C LYS A 68 1.85 13.51 0.27
N THR A 69 0.95 13.40 -0.71
CA THR A 69 0.08 14.49 -1.15
C THR A 69 -0.82 14.98 -0.01
N VAL A 70 -1.56 14.08 0.64
CA VAL A 70 -2.49 14.48 1.74
C VAL A 70 -1.72 15.10 2.91
N ARG A 71 -0.54 14.58 3.25
CA ARG A 71 0.30 15.18 4.29
C ARG A 71 0.75 16.60 3.92
N MET A 72 1.09 16.84 2.65
CA MET A 72 1.46 18.17 2.16
C MET A 72 0.26 19.13 2.19
N GLU A 73 -0.91 18.66 1.78
CA GLU A 73 -2.16 19.43 1.81
C GLU A 73 -2.54 19.85 3.24
N LEU A 74 -2.46 18.93 4.20
CA LEU A 74 -2.72 19.22 5.62
C LEU A 74 -1.76 20.27 6.18
N ASN A 75 -0.47 20.17 5.84
CA ASN A 75 0.53 21.15 6.24
C ASN A 75 0.25 22.53 5.62
N GLN A 76 -0.09 22.56 4.32
CA GLN A 76 -0.41 23.79 3.59
C GLN A 76 -1.67 24.48 4.13
N ALA A 77 -2.68 23.69 4.55
CA ALA A 77 -3.90 24.18 5.18
C ALA A 77 -3.72 24.57 6.66
N GLY A 78 -2.52 24.37 7.24
CA GLY A 78 -2.21 24.76 8.62
C GLY A 78 -2.64 23.74 9.68
N HIS A 79 -3.05 22.53 9.32
CA HIS A 79 -3.47 21.47 10.24
C HIS A 79 -2.28 20.74 10.88
N ARG A 80 -1.55 21.43 11.76
CA ARG A 80 -0.28 20.93 12.35
C ARG A 80 -0.45 19.82 13.40
N ASN A 81 -1.64 19.66 13.96
CA ASN A 81 -1.93 18.68 15.02
C ASN A 81 -2.54 17.36 14.47
N ILE A 82 -2.52 17.18 13.15
CA ILE A 82 -2.90 15.93 12.50
C ILE A 82 -1.63 15.31 11.94
N HIS A 83 -1.22 14.20 12.54
CA HIS A 83 0.01 13.51 12.14
C HIS A 83 -0.29 12.41 11.13
N MET A 84 0.69 12.13 10.28
CA MET A 84 0.60 11.03 9.32
C MET A 84 1.91 10.26 9.28
N THR A 85 1.84 8.93 9.39
CA THR A 85 3.00 8.03 9.27
C THR A 85 2.76 6.99 8.18
N ALA A 86 3.74 6.80 7.31
CA ALA A 86 3.78 5.68 6.37
C ALA A 86 4.67 4.59 6.97
N LEU A 87 4.09 3.43 7.25
CA LEU A 87 4.83 2.24 7.66
C LEU A 87 5.19 1.47 6.39
N CYS A 88 6.47 1.27 6.12
CA CYS A 88 6.97 0.60 4.91
C CYS A 88 7.82 -0.63 5.28
N PRO A 89 7.20 -1.76 5.67
CA PRO A 89 7.94 -2.96 6.01
C PRO A 89 8.59 -3.60 4.78
N MET A 90 9.66 -4.35 5.04
CA MET A 90 10.14 -5.37 4.11
C MET A 90 9.39 -6.69 4.39
N PHE A 91 10.04 -7.85 4.29
CA PHE A 91 9.42 -9.13 4.61
C PHE A 91 9.14 -9.24 6.11
N VAL A 92 7.91 -9.60 6.44
CA VAL A 92 7.46 -9.85 7.82
C VAL A 92 6.75 -11.20 7.82
N ASP A 93 7.07 -12.08 8.77
CA ASP A 93 6.47 -13.41 8.87
C ASP A 93 4.96 -13.31 9.19
N THR A 94 4.17 -13.31 8.12
CA THR A 94 2.72 -13.14 8.12
C THR A 94 2.13 -13.99 7.00
N GLY A 95 0.81 -14.15 6.99
CA GLY A 95 0.10 -14.87 5.92
C GLY A 95 0.33 -14.29 4.52
N LEU A 96 0.77 -13.03 4.40
CA LEU A 96 1.10 -12.40 3.13
C LEU A 96 2.34 -13.05 2.50
N VAL A 97 3.42 -13.23 3.26
CA VAL A 97 4.70 -13.78 2.77
C VAL A 97 4.58 -15.27 2.43
N LYS A 98 3.80 -16.03 3.20
CA LYS A 98 3.58 -17.47 2.94
C LYS A 98 2.97 -17.73 1.56
N LYS A 99 2.13 -16.82 1.07
CA LYS A 99 1.56 -16.90 -0.28
C LYS A 99 2.60 -16.62 -1.38
N PHE A 100 3.62 -15.82 -1.10
CA PHE A 100 4.70 -15.52 -2.04
C PHE A 100 5.69 -16.68 -2.19
N THR A 101 6.09 -17.31 -1.08
CA THR A 101 7.07 -18.42 -1.11
C THR A 101 6.57 -19.63 -1.89
N LEU A 102 5.27 -19.95 -1.78
CA LEU A 102 4.66 -21.08 -2.50
C LEU A 102 4.73 -20.90 -4.03
N LYS A 103 4.46 -19.69 -4.53
CA LYS A 103 4.45 -19.43 -5.99
C LYS A 103 5.86 -19.48 -6.58
N LEU A 104 6.84 -18.83 -5.91
CA LEU A 104 8.25 -18.84 -6.32
C LEU A 104 8.86 -20.25 -6.33
N VAL A 105 8.58 -21.08 -5.31
CA VAL A 105 9.13 -22.44 -5.22
C VAL A 105 8.48 -23.38 -6.24
N CYS A 106 7.19 -23.24 -6.50
CA CYS A 106 6.49 -24.03 -7.53
C CYS A 106 6.99 -23.67 -8.94
N ASP A 107 7.17 -22.39 -9.23
CA ASP A 107 7.63 -21.93 -10.55
C ASP A 107 9.12 -22.26 -10.78
N TYR A 108 9.96 -22.16 -9.75
CA TYR A 108 11.37 -22.58 -9.84
C TYR A 108 11.51 -24.09 -10.12
N ARG A 109 10.75 -24.94 -9.43
CA ARG A 109 10.76 -26.40 -9.65
C ARG A 109 10.20 -26.83 -11.01
N ALA A 110 9.32 -26.03 -11.61
CA ALA A 110 8.84 -26.26 -12.96
C ALA A 110 9.93 -25.94 -14.01
N SER A 111 10.81 -24.97 -13.72
CA SER A 111 11.92 -24.59 -14.61
C SER A 111 13.13 -25.54 -14.58
N GLU A 112 13.34 -26.29 -13.49
CA GLU A 112 14.42 -27.31 -13.38
C GLU A 112 14.08 -28.65 -14.04
N LYS A 113 12.84 -28.84 -14.51
CA LYS A 113 12.38 -30.07 -15.18
C LYS A 113 12.36 -30.00 -16.72
N MET A 114 13.03 -28.99 -17.30
CA MET A 114 13.28 -28.85 -18.74
C MET A 114 14.77 -29.00 -19.02
#